data_AF-A0A965PFW1-F1
#
_entry.id   AF-A0A965PFW1-F1
#
_cell.length_a   1.000
_cell.length_b   1.000
_cell.length_c   1.000
_cell.angle_alpha   90.00
_cell.angle_beta   90.00
_cell.angle_gamma   90.00
#
_symmetry.space_group_name_H-M   'P 1'
#
loop_
_entity.id
_entity.type
_entity.pdbx_description
1 polymer ?
#
loop_
_entity_poly.entity_id
_entity_poly.type
_entity_poly.pdbx_seq_one_letter_code
_entity_poly.pdbx_strand_id
1 'polypeptide(L)'
;MIEHPTAVIKRLRHEIDLLGSQAAWASKHGFSPQYITDILHGRRDITDRLANALGFARVTVWKDMRREVGKILTAEEAKPIVYTRSDK
;
A
#
# COMPACT_ATOMS: atom_id res chain seq x y z
N MET A 1 12.85 -1.83 0.61
CA MET A 1 11.92 -2.13 1.72
C MET A 1 10.62 -1.45 1.35
N ILE A 2 9.56 -2.21 1.10
CA ILE A 2 8.29 -1.62 0.69
C ILE A 2 7.59 -1.11 1.95
N GLU A 3 7.37 0.20 2.04
CA GLU A 3 6.59 0.77 3.14
C GLU A 3 5.10 0.48 2.91
N HIS A 4 4.52 -0.36 3.74
CA HIS A 4 3.08 -0.58 3.72
C HIS A 4 2.34 0.47 4.54
N PRO A 5 1.09 0.80 4.15
CA PRO A 5 0.19 1.55 5.00
C PRO A 5 0.05 0.84 6.36
N THR A 6 0.53 1.49 7.42
CA THR A 6 0.60 0.95 8.78
C THR A 6 -0.76 0.47 9.28
N ALA A 7 -1.84 1.13 8.87
CA ALA A 7 -3.21 0.76 9.25
C ALA A 7 -3.66 -0.61 8.71
N VAL A 8 -3.32 -0.93 7.46
CA VAL A 8 -3.75 -2.20 6.82
C VAL A 8 -3.03 -3.38 7.45
N ILE A 9 -1.71 -3.27 7.65
CA ILE A 9 -0.91 -4.31 8.33
C ILE A 9 -1.37 -4.52 9.78
N LYS A 10 -1.70 -3.43 10.49
CA LYS A 10 -2.22 -3.51 11.86
C LYS A 10 -3.56 -4.23 11.93
N ARG A 11 -4.49 -3.96 10.99
CA ARG A 11 -5.76 -4.71 10.90
C ARG A 11 -5.52 -6.18 10.60
N LEU A 12 -4.64 -6.49 9.64
CA LEU A 12 -4.33 -7.87 9.27
C LEU A 12 -3.80 -8.67 10.47
N ARG A 13 -2.85 -8.12 11.23
CA ARG A 13 -2.34 -8.77 12.45
C ARG A 13 -3.44 -9.02 13.47
N HIS A 14 -4.29 -8.02 13.71
CA HIS A 14 -5.41 -8.15 14.65
C HIS A 14 -6.39 -9.26 14.24
N GLU A 15 -6.77 -9.34 12.96
CA GLU A 15 -7.68 -10.41 12.51
C GLU A 15 -7.04 -11.80 12.53
N ILE A 16 -5.72 -11.88 12.26
CA ILE A 16 -4.96 -13.11 12.41
C ILE A 16 -4.97 -13.59 13.86
N ASP A 17 -4.79 -12.68 14.83
CA ASP A 17 -4.83 -13.00 16.26
C ASP A 17 -6.22 -13.50 16.67
N LEU A 18 -7.30 -12.90 16.15
CA LEU A 18 -8.68 -13.34 16.39
C LEU A 18 -8.98 -14.73 15.81
N LEU A 19 -8.41 -15.07 14.65
CA LEU A 19 -8.53 -16.40 14.05
C LEU A 19 -7.52 -17.43 14.57
N GLY A 20 -6.49 -16.97 15.30
CA GLY A 20 -5.45 -17.79 15.91
C GLY A 20 -4.26 -18.12 15.00
N SER A 21 -4.34 -17.92 13.68
CA SER A 21 -3.18 -18.14 12.80
C SER A 21 -3.26 -17.44 11.44
N GLN A 22 -2.09 -17.19 10.85
CA GLN A 22 -1.98 -16.64 9.48
C GLN A 22 -2.61 -17.57 8.45
N ALA A 23 -2.41 -18.89 8.61
CA ALA A 23 -2.94 -19.90 7.70
C ALA A 23 -4.48 -19.98 7.75
N ALA A 24 -5.07 -19.89 8.94
CA ALA A 24 -6.53 -19.88 9.12
C ALA A 24 -7.14 -18.62 8.48
N TRP A 25 -6.55 -17.44 8.72
CA TRP A 25 -6.98 -16.20 8.07
C TRP A 25 -6.86 -16.29 6.54
N ALA A 26 -5.71 -16.74 6.04
CA ALA A 26 -5.47 -16.88 4.60
C ALA A 26 -6.49 -17.81 3.95
N SER A 27 -6.74 -18.99 4.54
CA SER A 27 -7.72 -19.96 4.03
C SER A 27 -9.13 -19.39 4.02
N LYS A 28 -9.57 -18.74 5.10
CA LYS A 28 -10.92 -18.11 5.20
C LYS A 28 -11.15 -17.05 4.12
N HIS A 29 -10.11 -16.27 3.77
CA HIS A 29 -10.21 -15.16 2.82
C HIS A 29 -9.72 -15.51 1.41
N GLY A 30 -9.36 -16.77 1.15
CA GLY A 30 -8.95 -17.26 -0.17
C GLY A 30 -7.58 -16.76 -0.63
N PHE A 31 -6.64 -16.55 0.30
CA PHE A 31 -5.24 -16.21 0.04
C PHE A 31 -4.32 -17.39 0.35
N SER A 32 -3.13 -17.41 -0.25
CA SER A 32 -2.10 -18.36 0.16
C SER A 32 -1.43 -17.90 1.47
N PRO A 33 -1.07 -18.82 2.38
CA PRO A 33 -0.32 -18.47 3.58
C PRO A 33 1.00 -17.76 3.25
N GLN A 34 1.69 -18.19 2.18
CA GLN A 34 2.93 -17.56 1.73
C GLN A 34 2.73 -16.08 1.35
N TYR A 35 1.63 -15.75 0.67
CA TYR A 35 1.31 -14.36 0.34
C TYR A 35 1.18 -13.52 1.61
N ILE A 36 0.44 -13.99 2.62
CA ILE A 36 0.29 -13.29 3.90
C ILE A 36 1.63 -13.13 4.62
N THR A 37 2.44 -14.19 4.66
CA THR A 37 3.81 -14.11 5.21
C THR A 37 4.63 -13.04 4.50
N ASP A 38 4.61 -12.98 3.18
CA ASP A 38 5.39 -12.00 2.42
C ASP A 38 4.93 -10.56 2.68
N ILE A 39 3.62 -10.32 2.79
CA ILE A 39 3.06 -9.02 3.17
C ILE A 39 3.52 -8.60 4.56
N LEU A 40 3.44 -9.50 5.55
CA LEU A 40 3.82 -9.20 6.93
C LEU A 40 5.32 -8.91 7.11
N HIS A 41 6.16 -9.42 6.21
CA HIS A 41 7.60 -9.16 6.18
C HIS A 41 8.01 -8.04 5.21
N GLY A 42 7.04 -7.38 4.56
CA GLY A 42 7.34 -6.28 3.62
C GLY A 42 8.03 -6.74 2.32
N ARG A 43 7.88 -8.01 1.95
CA ARG A 43 8.45 -8.60 0.72
C ARG A 43 7.54 -8.46 -0.50
N ARG A 44 6.25 -8.13 -0.30
CA ARG A 44 5.25 -7.93 -1.35
C ARG A 44 4.35 -6.76 -1.04
N ASP A 45 3.86 -6.08 -2.07
CA ASP A 45 2.86 -5.02 -1.96
C ASP A 45 1.48 -5.51 -1.54
N ILE A 46 0.77 -4.66 -0.78
CA ILE A 46 -0.65 -4.84 -0.46
C ILE A 46 -1.45 -4.60 -1.74
N THR A 47 -2.21 -5.62 -2.15
CA THR A 47 -3.10 -5.52 -3.30
C THR A 47 -4.45 -4.93 -2.89
N ASP A 48 -5.19 -4.36 -3.85
CA ASP A 48 -6.57 -3.91 -3.64
C ASP A 48 -7.45 -5.06 -3.12
N ARG A 49 -7.20 -6.30 -3.57
CA ARG A 49 -7.90 -7.50 -3.08
C ARG A 49 -7.68 -7.73 -1.58
N LEU A 50 -6.44 -7.63 -1.10
CA LEU A 50 -6.13 -7.78 0.33
C LEU A 50 -6.70 -6.62 1.15
N ALA A 51 -6.54 -5.38 0.67
CA ALA A 51 -7.11 -4.20 1.32
C ALA A 51 -8.63 -4.31 1.49
N ASN A 52 -9.34 -4.70 0.42
CA ASN A 52 -10.78 -4.88 0.43
C ASN A 52 -11.22 -5.98 1.41
N ALA A 53 -10.48 -7.09 1.49
CA ALA A 53 -10.75 -8.17 2.43
C ALA A 53 -10.66 -7.72 3.90
N LEU A 54 -9.88 -6.67 4.16
CA LEU A 54 -9.67 -6.04 5.48
C LEU A 54 -10.55 -4.79 5.68
N GLY A 55 -11.47 -4.50 4.75
CA GLY A 55 -12.38 -3.35 4.82
C GLY A 55 -11.77 -2.01 4.43
N PHE A 56 -10.64 -2.00 3.72
CA PHE A 56 -10.00 -0.78 3.21
C PHE A 56 -10.19 -0.65 1.69
N ALA A 57 -10.29 0.59 1.23
CA ALA A 57 -10.22 0.93 -0.19
C ALA A 57 -9.01 1.80 -0.46
N ARG A 58 -8.30 1.56 -1.58
CA ARG A 58 -7.23 2.44 -2.04
C ARG A 58 -7.83 3.68 -2.69
N VAL A 59 -7.42 4.86 -2.22
CA VAL A 59 -7.81 6.15 -2.80
C VAL A 59 -6.58 6.81 -3.40
N THR A 60 -6.65 7.18 -4.69
CA THR A 60 -5.62 7.97 -5.36
C THR A 60 -6.09 9.42 -5.43
N VAL A 61 -5.33 10.30 -4.80
CA VAL A 61 -5.59 11.75 -4.83
C VAL A 61 -4.49 12.44 -5.61
N TRP A 62 -4.88 13.32 -6.52
CA TRP A 62 -3.96 14.24 -7.19
C TRP A 62 -3.84 15.49 -6.34
N LYS A 63 -2.61 15.85 -5.96
CA LYS A 63 -2.34 17.12 -5.28
C LYS A 63 -1.94 18.16 -6.30
N ASP A 64 -2.50 19.36 -6.19
CA ASP A 64 -2.06 20.47 -7.01
C ASP A 64 -0.73 20.99 -6.50
N MET A 65 0.34 20.55 -7.16
CA MET A 65 1.69 20.97 -6.83
C MET A 65 1.83 22.49 -6.85
N ARG A 66 1.05 23.22 -7.69
CA ARG A 66 1.11 24.69 -7.85
C ARG A 66 0.61 25.46 -6.62
N ARG A 67 -0.30 24.89 -5.84
CA ARG A 67 -0.81 25.50 -4.59
C ARG A 67 0.13 25.30 -3.41
N GLU A 68 0.84 24.18 -3.36
CA GLU A 68 1.90 23.96 -2.37
C GLU A 68 3.09 24.91 -2.62
N VAL A 69 3.30 25.36 -3.88
CA VAL A 69 4.33 26.35 -4.26
C VAL A 69 4.11 27.75 -3.70
N GLY A 70 2.98 28.01 -3.02
CA GLY A 70 2.82 29.21 -2.20
C GLY A 70 3.82 29.33 -1.03
N LYS A 71 4.65 28.30 -0.80
CA LYS A 71 5.85 28.32 0.04
C LYS A 71 7.14 27.88 -0.66
N ILE A 72 7.19 27.69 -1.98
CA ILE A 72 8.30 26.99 -2.66
C ILE A 72 9.07 27.93 -3.58
N LEU A 73 10.39 27.90 -3.37
CA LEU A 73 11.48 27.80 -4.35
C LEU A 73 11.21 28.34 -5.76
N THR A 74 12.13 29.19 -6.20
CA THR A 74 12.19 29.81 -7.52
C THR A 74 12.33 28.78 -8.64
N ALA A 75 11.91 29.15 -9.84
CA ALA A 75 11.84 28.31 -11.04
C ALA A 75 13.16 27.62 -11.45
N GLU A 76 14.30 27.99 -10.86
CA GLU A 76 15.61 27.42 -11.15
C GLU A 76 15.82 26.02 -10.56
N GLU A 77 15.04 25.61 -9.54
CA GLU A 77 15.23 24.32 -8.85
C GLU A 77 14.29 23.20 -9.33
N ALA A 78 13.34 23.51 -10.20
CA ALA A 78 12.41 22.53 -10.75
C ALA A 78 13.06 21.72 -11.89
N LYS A 79 13.83 20.67 -11.54
CA LYS A 79 14.21 19.66 -12.53
C LYS A 79 12.94 18.94 -13.02
N PRO A 80 12.68 18.86 -14.35
CA PRO A 80 11.50 18.21 -14.87
C PRO A 80 11.56 16.72 -14.54
N ILE A 81 10.59 16.25 -13.75
CA ILE A 81 10.30 14.82 -13.61
C ILE A 81 9.69 14.34 -14.93
N VAL A 82 10.53 13.82 -15.82
CA VAL A 82 10.12 13.11 -17.03
C VAL A 82 9.52 11.77 -16.61
N TYR A 83 8.19 11.66 -16.65
CA TYR A 83 7.53 10.37 -16.60
C TYR A 83 7.75 9.68 -17.94
N THR A 84 8.72 8.77 -18.03
CA THR A 84 8.80 7.86 -19.17
C THR A 84 7.62 6.91 -19.09
N ARG A 85 6.67 7.08 -20.01
CA ARG A 85 5.63 6.10 -20.31
C ARG A 85 6.36 4.84 -20.79
N SER A 86 6.51 3.84 -19.92
CA SER A 86 6.88 2.50 -20.36
C SER A 86 5.67 1.92 -21.08
N ASP A 87 5.69 2.02 -22.40
CA ASP A 87 4.84 1.21 -23.27
C ASP A 87 5.12 -0.29 -23.06
N LYS A 88 4.08 -1.07 -23.36
CA LYS A 88 3.91 -2.51 -23.17
C LYS A 88 5.10 -3.40 -23.57
#